data_AF-A0A4Y2CID5-F1
#
_entry.id   AF-A0A4Y2CID5-F1
#
_cell.length_a   1.000
_cell.length_b   1.000
_cell.length_c   1.000
_cell.angle_alpha   90.00
_cell.angle_beta   90.00
_cell.angle_gamma   90.00
#
_symmetry.space_group_name_H-M   'P 1'
#
loop_
_entity.id
_entity.type
_entity.pdbx_description
1 polymer ?
#
loop_
_entity_poly.entity_id
_entity_poly.type
_entity_poly.pdbx_seq_one_letter_code
_entity_poly.pdbx_strand_id
1 'polypeptide(L)'
;MNILNKLKSLSVSYWIRLQWIPSHVNIQGNEIADALAKEGADDVSVPSAPLTYLDLFSRAKSRNKTIWLIPPVHHWYQGSRPGGCLSIDCSRREQSSWT
;
A
#
# COMPACT_ATOMS: atom_id res chain seq x y z
N MET A 1 -8.09 0.39 19.09
CA MET A 1 -7.67 1.64 18.40
C MET A 1 -8.39 1.71 17.05
N ASN A 2 -9.20 2.75 16.80
CA ASN A 2 -9.94 2.92 15.55
C ASN A 2 -9.01 3.46 14.44
N ILE A 3 -9.10 2.93 13.23
CA ILE A 3 -8.34 3.39 12.06
C ILE A 3 -8.52 4.90 11.79
N LEU A 4 -9.71 5.43 12.08
CA LEU A 4 -10.01 6.86 11.95
C LEU A 4 -9.13 7.72 12.86
N ASN A 5 -8.81 7.24 14.07
CA ASN A 5 -7.97 8.00 15.00
C ASN A 5 -6.51 8.06 14.52
N LYS A 6 -6.03 6.99 13.87
CA LYS A 6 -4.69 6.96 13.26
C LYS A 6 -4.60 7.87 12.04
N LEU A 7 -5.62 7.87 11.17
CA LEU A 7 -5.66 8.77 10.02
C LEU A 7 -5.70 10.24 10.47
N LYS A 8 -6.47 10.56 11.51
CA LYS A 8 -6.48 11.89 12.12
C LYS A 8 -5.10 12.30 12.63
N SER A 9 -4.41 11.44 13.39
CA SER A 9 -3.07 11.78 13.87
C SER A 9 -2.06 11.99 12.74
N LEU A 10 -2.13 11.17 11.69
CA LEU A 10 -1.27 11.31 10.51
C LEU A 10 -1.52 12.62 9.75
N SER A 11 -2.78 13.02 9.63
CA SER A 11 -3.16 14.28 9.00
C SER A 11 -2.67 15.52 9.77
N VAL A 12 -2.43 15.40 11.08
CA VAL A 12 -1.86 16.50 11.88
C VAL A 12 -0.35 16.59 11.66
N SER A 13 0.33 15.44 11.53
CA SER A 13 1.79 15.39 11.36
C SER A 13 2.25 15.67 9.93
N TYR A 14 1.43 15.39 8.93
CA TYR A 14 1.80 15.48 7.52
C TYR A 14 0.76 16.27 6.72
N TRP A 15 1.22 17.03 5.73
CA TRP A 15 0.34 17.67 4.75
C TRP A 15 -0.18 16.62 3.76
N ILE A 16 -1.27 15.95 4.13
CA ILE A 16 -1.88 14.88 3.32
C ILE A 16 -3.02 15.48 2.50
N ARG A 17 -3.00 15.26 1.18
CA ARG A 17 -4.13 15.52 0.29
C ARG A 17 -4.73 14.20 -0.16
N LEU A 18 -6.02 14.01 0.11
CA LEU A 18 -6.77 12.84 -0.35
C LEU A 18 -7.45 13.18 -1.68
N GLN A 19 -7.26 12.33 -2.67
CA GLN A 19 -7.88 12.45 -3.98
C GLN A 19 -8.53 11.13 -4.37
N TRP A 20 -9.79 11.18 -4.76
CA TRP A 20 -10.47 10.05 -5.38
C TRP A 20 -10.03 9.95 -6.84
N ILE A 21 -9.67 8.75 -7.26
CA ILE A 21 -9.21 8.45 -8.62
C ILE A 21 -10.14 7.37 -9.18
N PRO A 22 -10.66 7.52 -10.41
CA PRO A 22 -11.42 6.47 -11.08
C PRO A 22 -10.59 5.18 -11.24
N SER A 23 -11.26 4.03 -11.32
CA SER A 23 -10.56 2.76 -11.57
C SER A 23 -9.97 2.72 -12.99
N HIS A 24 -8.85 2.00 -13.17
CA HIS A 24 -8.23 1.71 -14.47
C HIS A 24 -7.76 2.93 -15.30
N VAL A 25 -7.33 4.01 -14.64
CA VAL A 25 -6.78 5.21 -15.32
C VAL A 25 -5.28 5.05 -15.67
N ASN A 26 -4.77 3.80 -15.71
CA ASN A 26 -3.36 3.48 -16.02
C ASN A 26 -2.35 4.27 -15.16
N ILE A 27 -2.72 4.66 -13.94
CA ILE A 27 -1.82 5.32 -13.00
C ILE A 27 -0.95 4.24 -12.38
N GLN A 28 0.32 4.19 -12.81
CA GLN A 28 1.28 3.15 -12.43
C GLN A 28 1.33 2.90 -10.92
N GLY A 29 1.32 3.94 -10.09
CA GLY A 29 1.33 3.81 -8.63
C GLY A 29 0.09 3.09 -8.06
N ASN A 30 -1.08 3.32 -8.65
CA ASN A 30 -2.32 2.67 -8.23
C ASN A 30 -2.37 1.22 -8.71
N GLU A 31 -1.90 0.93 -9.92
CA GLU A 31 -1.85 -0.43 -10.46
C GLU A 31 -0.90 -1.32 -9.65
N ILE A 32 0.25 -0.77 -9.24
CA ILE A 32 1.18 -1.43 -8.33
C ILE A 32 0.51 -1.70 -6.97
N ALA A 33 -0.18 -0.71 -6.40
CA ALA A 33 -0.86 -0.88 -5.12
C ALA A 33 -1.97 -1.95 -5.19
N ASP A 34 -2.73 -2.00 -6.29
CA ASP A 34 -3.75 -3.02 -6.55
C ASP A 34 -3.14 -4.43 -6.70
N ALA A 35 -2.05 -4.57 -7.46
CA ALA A 35 -1.35 -5.84 -7.61
C ALA A 35 -0.80 -6.37 -6.27
N LEU A 36 -0.21 -5.50 -5.45
CA LEU A 36 0.28 -5.86 -4.11
C LEU A 36 -0.86 -6.24 -3.16
N ALA A 37 -2.00 -5.56 -3.25
CA ALA A 37 -3.17 -5.89 -2.45
C ALA A 37 -3.72 -7.28 -2.81
N LYS A 38 -3.72 -7.65 -4.09
CA LYS A 38 -4.10 -8.99 -4.57
C LYS A 38 -3.13 -10.06 -4.08
N GLU A 39 -1.83 -9.86 -4.24
CA GLU A 39 -0.81 -10.79 -3.74
C GLU A 39 -0.92 -11.02 -2.22
N GLY A 40 -1.17 -9.94 -1.46
CA GLY A 40 -1.39 -10.02 -0.01
C GLY A 40 -2.72 -10.69 0.38
N ALA A 41 -3.73 -10.67 -0.49
CA ALA A 41 -5.00 -11.36 -0.29
C ALA A 41 -4.92 -12.85 -0.66
N ASP A 42 -4.01 -13.24 -1.55
CA ASP A 42 -3.80 -14.62 -1.95
C ASP A 42 -2.97 -15.41 -0.91
N ASP A 43 -2.19 -14.72 -0.06
CA ASP A 43 -1.39 -15.31 1.04
C ASP A 43 -2.24 -15.66 2.30
N VAL A 44 -3.48 -16.11 2.08
CA VAL A 44 -4.33 -16.65 3.14
C VAL A 44 -3.86 -18.06 3.46
N SER A 45 -2.83 -18.16 4.30
CA SER A 45 -2.62 -19.34 5.11
C SER A 45 -3.81 -19.45 6.07
N VAL A 46 -4.88 -20.12 5.63
CA VAL A 46 -6.05 -20.45 6.44
C VAL A 46 -5.53 -21.13 7.71
N PRO A 47 -5.68 -20.51 8.89
CA PRO A 47 -5.24 -21.12 10.12
C PRO A 47 -6.10 -22.36 10.39
N SER A 48 -5.48 -23.52 10.58
CA SER A 48 -6.16 -24.77 10.95
C SER A 48 -6.94 -24.68 12.26
N ALA A 49 -6.72 -23.62 13.06
CA ALA A 49 -7.42 -23.33 14.31
C ALA A 49 -7.74 -21.83 14.37
N PRO A 50 -8.83 -21.40 15.03
CA PRO A 50 -9.17 -20.00 15.17
C PRO A 50 -8.06 -19.26 15.93
N LEU A 51 -7.27 -18.47 15.20
CA LEU A 51 -6.23 -17.62 15.77
C LEU A 51 -6.86 -16.35 16.34
N THR A 52 -6.33 -15.87 17.46
CA THR A 52 -6.75 -14.58 17.99
C THR A 52 -6.25 -13.44 17.08
N TYR A 53 -6.89 -12.27 17.15
CA TYR A 53 -6.46 -11.08 16.41
C TYR A 53 -4.98 -10.73 16.65
N LEU A 54 -4.49 -10.92 17.88
CA LEU A 54 -3.11 -10.67 18.26
C LEU A 54 -2.13 -11.61 17.57
N ASP A 55 -2.50 -12.88 17.42
CA ASP A 55 -1.69 -13.88 16.72
C ASP A 55 -1.60 -13.56 15.23
N LEU A 56 -2.73 -13.22 14.61
CA LEU A 56 -2.79 -12.80 13.20
C LEU A 56 -1.96 -11.53 12.97
N PHE A 57 -2.12 -10.52 13.83
CA PHE A 57 -1.37 -9.26 13.73
C PHE A 57 0.14 -9.49 13.91
N SER A 58 0.54 -10.32 14.88
CA SER A 58 1.94 -10.62 15.15
C SER A 58 2.58 -11.40 14.01
N ARG A 59 1.85 -12.37 13.42
CA ARG A 59 2.29 -13.15 12.27
C ARG A 59 2.43 -12.26 11.03
N ALA A 60 1.45 -11.42 10.73
CA ALA A 60 1.51 -10.46 9.62
C ALA A 60 2.65 -9.45 9.81
N LYS A 61 2.83 -8.91 11.02
CA LYS A 61 3.92 -7.99 11.34
C LYS A 61 5.29 -8.63 11.19
N SER A 62 5.45 -9.88 11.62
CA SER A 62 6.69 -10.66 11.47
C SER A 62 6.99 -10.92 9.99
N ARG A 63 6.00 -11.39 9.22
CA ARG A 63 6.11 -11.60 7.76
C ARG A 63 6.49 -10.32 7.04
N ASN A 64 5.79 -9.22 7.33
CA ASN A 64 6.12 -7.92 6.75
C ASN A 64 7.58 -7.56 7.04
N LYS A 65 8.04 -7.67 8.29
CA LYS A 65 9.45 -7.41 8.62
C LYS A 65 10.42 -8.24 7.78
N THR A 66 10.12 -9.51 7.53
CA THR A 66 10.94 -10.37 6.67
C THR A 66 10.90 -9.94 5.21
N ILE A 67 9.72 -9.60 4.68
CA ILE A 67 9.56 -9.09 3.30
C ILE A 67 10.31 -7.77 3.12
N TRP A 68 10.27 -6.88 4.12
CA TRP A 68 11.04 -5.62 4.12
C TRP A 68 12.56 -5.80 4.09
N LEU A 69 13.08 -6.97 4.48
CA LEU A 69 14.51 -7.28 4.41
C LEU A 69 14.93 -7.78 3.02
N ILE A 70 13.99 -8.23 2.19
CA ILE A 70 14.28 -8.69 0.84
C ILE A 70 14.36 -7.43 -0.05
N PRO A 71 15.51 -7.16 -0.69
CA PRO A 71 15.59 -6.06 -1.63
C PRO A 71 14.57 -6.31 -2.75
N PRO A 72 13.69 -5.34 -3.02
CA PRO A 72 12.63 -5.51 -3.98
C PRO A 72 13.21 -5.82 -5.37
N VAL A 73 12.73 -6.91 -5.96
CA VAL A 73 13.24 -7.45 -7.24
C VAL A 73 12.82 -6.57 -8.42
N HIS A 74 11.79 -5.75 -8.24
CA HIS A 74 11.27 -4.92 -9.31
C HIS A 74 12.06 -3.62 -9.50
N HIS A 75 12.40 -3.33 -10.75
CA HIS A 75 13.15 -2.14 -11.19
C HIS A 75 12.59 -0.81 -10.67
N TRP A 76 11.27 -0.71 -10.44
CA TRP A 76 10.60 0.50 -9.94
C TRP A 76 10.86 0.80 -8.46
N TYR A 77 11.48 -0.13 -7.74
CA TYR A 77 11.90 0.04 -6.34
C TYR A 77 13.40 0.38 -6.20
N GLN A 78 14.17 0.29 -7.29
CA GLN A 78 15.56 0.78 -7.34
C GLN A 78 15.63 2.32 -7.31
N GLY A 79 14.51 2.99 -7.57
CA GLY A 79 14.36 4.43 -7.41
C GLY A 79 13.57 4.76 -6.14
N SER A 80 14.26 5.34 -5.16
CA SER A 80 13.75 5.92 -3.90
C SER A 80 13.93 5.04 -2.67
N ARG A 81 14.41 5.69 -1.59
CA ARG A 81 14.70 5.11 -0.27
C ARG A 81 13.51 4.27 0.24
N PRO A 82 13.74 3.23 1.06
CA PRO A 82 12.66 2.50 1.72
C PRO A 82 11.75 3.48 2.50
N GLY A 83 10.48 3.57 2.12
CA GLY A 83 9.51 4.51 2.70
C GLY A 83 9.43 5.88 2.03
N GLY A 84 10.14 6.10 0.92
CA GLY A 84 9.96 7.27 0.06
C GLY A 84 8.65 7.15 -0.73
N CYS A 85 7.97 8.28 -0.96
CA CYS A 85 6.90 8.32 -1.94
C CYS A 85 7.49 8.13 -3.34
N LEU A 86 6.81 7.35 -4.19
CA LEU A 86 7.12 7.34 -5.62
C LEU A 86 6.88 8.78 -6.13
N SER A 87 7.90 9.40 -6.71
CA SER A 87 7.79 10.71 -7.33
C SER A 87 7.04 10.57 -8.66
N ILE A 88 5.72 10.36 -8.56
CA ILE A 88 4.84 10.28 -9.70
C ILE A 88 4.26 11.67 -9.92
N ASP A 89 4.82 12.41 -10.88
CA ASP A 89 4.22 13.65 -11.39
C ASP A 89 3.01 13.32 -12.26
N CYS A 90 1.93 12.79 -11.67
CA CYS A 90 0.67 12.63 -12.38
C CYS A 90 -0.04 13.98 -12.44
N SER A 91 -0.02 14.63 -13.61
CA SER A 91 -0.79 15.86 -13.79
C SER A 91 -2.29 15.55 -13.84
N ARG A 92 -3.10 16.35 -13.14
CA ARG A 92 -4.57 16.23 -13.15
C ARG A 92 -5.18 16.26 -14.56
N ARG A 93 -4.48 16.86 -15.54
CA ARG A 93 -4.95 16.96 -16.94
C ARG A 93 -4.90 15.64 -17.70
N GLU A 94 -3.97 14.76 -17.35
CA GLU A 94 -3.89 13.42 -17.94
C GLU A 94 -5.02 12.50 -17.45
N GLN A 95 -5.77 12.91 -16.42
CA GLN A 95 -6.92 12.16 -15.89
C GLN A 95 -8.23 12.40 -16.66
N SER A 96 -8.27 13.39 -17.57
CA SER A 96 -9.51 13.82 -18.23
C SER A 96 -9.63 13.48 -19.73
N SER A 97 -8.71 12.75 -20.34
CA SER A 97 -8.84 12.35 -21.75
C SER A 97 -9.42 10.94 -21.88
N TRP A 98 -10.73 10.82 -21.64
CA TRP A 98 -11.53 9.73 -22.20
C TRP A 98 -12.81 10.37 -22.76
N THR A 99 -12.78 10.68 -24.05
CA THR A 99 -13.96 10.81 -24.92
C THR A 99 -13.86 9.73 -25.97
#